data_AF-A0A962Q2V1-F1
#
_entry.id   AF-A0A962Q2V1-F1
#
_cell.length_a   1.000
_cell.length_b   1.000
_cell.length_c   1.000
_cell.angle_alpha   90.00
_cell.angle_beta   90.00
_cell.angle_gamma   90.00
#
_symmetry.space_group_name_H-M   'P 1'
#
loop_
_entity.id
_entity.type
_entity.pdbx_description
1 polymer ?
#
loop_
_entity_poly.entity_id
_entity_poly.type
_entity_poly.pdbx_seq_one_letter_code
_entity_poly.pdbx_strand_id
1 'polypeptide(L)'
;MLLLLAEFLTQYQSAFRVFQYLTLRGILAAGTALTISLMVGPVMIRRLKFYQMGQSVRDDGPQSHLSKAGTPTMGGALLLVAIAASCLLWGDLRNPYLWLALLVTGAFGAVGWVDDYRKVVAKNSIGLPARWKYLWQSVIGIAAALYLYFAFDTAVTTELYIPFFKDFAWSMGPLFILLAYFVIVGASNAVNLTDGLDGLAILPTVLVGTALGIIAYLTGRVDFADYLHIPYIAGSGELAVFCGSIAGAGL
;
A
#
# COMPACT_ATOMS: atom_id res chain seq x y z
N MET A 1 -16.61 -4.52 -5.34
CA MET A 1 -17.97 -4.08 -5.76
C MET A 1 -18.25 -4.46 -7.21
N LEU A 2 -17.41 -4.10 -8.19
CA LEU A 2 -17.60 -4.57 -9.58
C LEU A 2 -17.37 -6.07 -9.73
N LEU A 3 -16.44 -6.65 -8.97
CA LEU A 3 -16.27 -8.11 -8.92
C LEU A 3 -17.56 -8.83 -8.50
N LEU A 4 -18.18 -8.38 -7.39
CA LEU A 4 -19.42 -8.97 -6.88
C LEU A 4 -20.58 -8.80 -7.88
N LEU A 5 -20.65 -7.66 -8.56
CA LEU A 5 -21.62 -7.43 -9.63
C LEU A 5 -21.37 -8.37 -10.82
N ALA A 6 -20.12 -8.53 -11.24
CA ALA A 6 -19.75 -9.43 -12.32
C ALA A 6 -20.08 -10.89 -11.95
N GLU A 7 -19.80 -11.32 -10.71
CA GLU A 7 -20.21 -12.62 -10.17
C GLU A 7 -21.72 -12.81 -10.28
N PHE A 8 -22.52 -11.83 -9.84
CA PHE A 8 -23.98 -11.87 -9.98
C PHE A 8 -24.43 -11.95 -11.45
N LEU A 9 -23.79 -11.22 -12.36
CA LEU A 9 -24.15 -11.22 -13.79
C LEU A 9 -23.77 -12.53 -14.50
N THR A 10 -22.88 -13.34 -13.94
CA THR A 10 -22.52 -14.65 -14.53
C THR A 10 -23.71 -15.61 -14.61
N GLN A 11 -24.74 -15.43 -13.78
CA GLN A 11 -25.97 -16.24 -13.84
C GLN A 11 -26.80 -15.96 -15.10
N TYR A 12 -26.64 -14.78 -15.70
CA TYR A 12 -27.35 -14.37 -16.91
C TYR A 12 -26.49 -14.51 -18.17
N GLN A 13 -25.19 -14.22 -18.07
CA GLN A 13 -24.27 -14.31 -19.20
C GLN A 13 -22.87 -14.79 -18.78
N SER A 14 -22.40 -15.88 -19.42
CA SER A 14 -21.13 -16.54 -19.05
C SER A 14 -19.88 -15.68 -19.28
N ALA A 15 -19.95 -14.70 -20.19
CA ALA A 15 -18.84 -13.80 -20.51
C ALA A 15 -18.31 -13.03 -19.27
N PHE A 16 -19.17 -12.77 -18.27
CA PHE A 16 -18.74 -12.08 -17.05
C PHE A 16 -17.78 -12.89 -16.17
N ARG A 17 -17.62 -14.21 -16.40
CA ARG A 17 -16.62 -15.03 -15.69
C ARG A 17 -15.19 -14.55 -15.92
N VAL A 18 -14.94 -13.83 -17.02
CA VAL A 18 -13.63 -13.27 -17.33
C VAL A 18 -13.13 -12.34 -16.21
N PHE A 19 -14.04 -11.65 -15.50
CA PHE A 19 -13.69 -10.79 -14.36
C PHE A 19 -13.30 -11.56 -13.09
N GLN A 20 -13.45 -12.88 -13.04
CA GLN A 20 -12.99 -13.70 -11.91
C GLN A 20 -11.48 -14.00 -12.00
N TYR A 21 -10.87 -13.90 -13.19
CA TYR A 21 -9.43 -14.12 -13.36
C TYR A 21 -8.63 -13.05 -12.61
N LEU A 22 -7.84 -13.48 -11.64
CA LEU A 22 -7.02 -12.60 -10.80
C LEU A 22 -6.04 -11.74 -11.62
N THR A 23 -5.47 -12.28 -12.70
CA THR A 23 -4.57 -11.55 -13.60
C THR A 23 -5.27 -10.39 -14.29
N LEU A 24 -6.48 -10.61 -14.81
CA LEU A 24 -7.27 -9.55 -15.40
C LEU A 24 -7.63 -8.49 -14.36
N ARG A 25 -8.07 -8.91 -13.17
CA ARG A 25 -8.40 -7.99 -12.07
C ARG A 25 -7.20 -7.13 -11.67
N GLY A 26 -5.98 -7.69 -11.64
CA GLY A 26 -4.75 -6.94 -11.39
C GLY A 26 -4.49 -5.86 -12.46
N ILE A 27 -4.64 -6.20 -13.75
CA ILE A 27 -4.48 -5.23 -14.86
C ILE A 27 -5.55 -4.15 -14.80
N LEU A 28 -6.82 -4.52 -14.58
CA LEU A 28 -7.92 -3.57 -14.46
C LEU A 28 -7.75 -2.67 -13.24
N ALA A 29 -7.22 -3.18 -12.13
CA ALA A 29 -6.92 -2.39 -10.96
C ALA A 29 -5.79 -1.38 -11.20
N ALA A 30 -4.72 -1.78 -11.88
CA ALA A 30 -3.67 -0.87 -12.30
C ALA A 30 -4.21 0.22 -13.24
N GLY A 31 -4.93 -0.17 -14.30
CA GLY A 31 -5.50 0.78 -15.26
C GLY A 31 -6.52 1.74 -14.63
N THR A 32 -7.35 1.26 -13.69
CA THR A 32 -8.32 2.10 -12.97
C THR A 32 -7.62 3.11 -12.07
N ALA A 33 -6.61 2.68 -11.30
CA ALA A 33 -5.84 3.56 -10.43
C ALA A 33 -5.09 4.64 -11.23
N LEU A 34 -4.45 4.25 -12.34
CA LEU A 34 -3.80 5.16 -13.27
C LEU A 34 -4.77 6.19 -13.85
N THR A 35 -5.94 5.73 -14.30
CA THR A 35 -6.99 6.61 -14.86
C THR A 35 -7.43 7.64 -13.82
N ILE A 36 -7.65 7.22 -12.57
CA ILE A 36 -8.00 8.12 -11.48
C ILE A 36 -6.87 9.14 -11.24
N SER A 37 -5.61 8.69 -11.14
CA SER A 37 -4.45 9.57 -10.96
C SER A 37 -4.34 10.62 -12.08
N LEU A 38 -4.49 10.22 -13.35
CA LEU A 38 -4.37 11.12 -14.50
C LEU A 38 -5.54 12.10 -14.63
N MET A 39 -6.77 11.67 -14.34
CA MET A 39 -7.95 12.53 -14.47
C MET A 39 -8.11 13.48 -13.28
N VAL A 40 -7.90 12.98 -12.06
CA VAL A 40 -8.12 13.75 -10.82
C VAL A 40 -6.89 14.57 -10.44
N GLY A 41 -5.68 14.11 -10.77
CA GLY A 41 -4.41 14.78 -10.45
C GLY A 41 -4.38 16.25 -10.88
N PRO A 42 -4.65 16.60 -12.15
CA PRO A 42 -4.65 17.99 -12.60
C PRO A 42 -5.67 18.86 -11.86
N VAL A 43 -6.85 18.33 -11.53
CA VAL A 43 -7.90 19.06 -10.79
C VAL A 43 -7.45 19.31 -9.35
N MET A 44 -6.89 18.29 -8.70
CA MET A 44 -6.39 18.38 -7.34
C MET A 44 -5.24 19.37 -7.23
N ILE A 45 -4.26 19.31 -8.14
CA ILE A 45 -3.12 20.24 -8.17
C ILE A 45 -3.60 21.69 -8.30
N ARG A 46 -4.57 21.95 -9.19
CA ARG A 46 -5.16 23.30 -9.35
C ARG A 46 -5.83 23.79 -8.06
N ARG A 47 -6.58 22.92 -7.37
CA ARG A 47 -7.22 23.27 -6.10
C ARG A 47 -6.21 23.52 -4.99
N LEU A 48 -5.19 22.67 -4.84
CA LEU A 48 -4.16 22.84 -3.82
C LEU A 48 -3.35 24.13 -4.02
N LYS A 49 -3.07 24.49 -5.29
CA LYS A 49 -2.44 25.76 -5.65
C LYS A 49 -3.33 26.97 -5.29
N PHE A 50 -4.64 26.86 -5.49
CA PHE A 50 -5.60 27.90 -5.11
C PHE A 50 -5.62 28.15 -3.60
N TYR A 51 -5.57 27.10 -2.78
CA TYR A 51 -5.54 27.21 -1.31
C TYR A 51 -4.17 27.58 -0.72
N GLN A 52 -3.16 27.92 -1.55
CA GLN A 52 -1.80 28.29 -1.12
C GLN A 52 -1.14 27.27 -0.17
N MET A 53 -1.43 25.98 -0.35
CA MET A 53 -0.86 24.88 0.45
C MET A 53 0.55 24.48 -0.04
N GLY A 54 1.43 25.48 -0.24
CA GLY A 54 2.83 25.29 -0.62
C GLY A 54 3.72 25.02 0.59
N GLN A 55 4.81 24.26 0.39
CA GLN A 55 5.79 23.99 1.46
C GLN A 55 6.41 25.28 2.01
N SER A 56 6.42 25.43 3.33
CA SER A 56 7.30 26.38 4.03
C SER A 56 8.72 25.83 4.01
N VAL A 57 9.65 26.55 3.40
CA VAL A 57 11.07 26.15 3.27
C VAL A 57 11.73 26.11 4.65
N ARG A 58 12.57 25.10 4.90
CA ARG A 58 13.48 25.05 6.06
C ARG A 58 14.69 25.94 5.79
N ASP A 59 15.05 26.82 6.73
CA ASP A 59 16.21 27.72 6.62
C ASP A 59 17.57 27.01 6.70
N ASP A 60 17.56 25.73 7.07
CA ASP A 60 18.70 24.89 7.42
C ASP A 60 19.13 23.89 6.31
N GLY A 61 18.68 24.10 5.06
CA GLY A 61 18.98 23.23 3.89
C GLY A 61 19.86 23.85 2.79
N PRO A 62 20.48 23.06 1.88
CA PRO A 62 21.29 23.55 0.77
C PRO A 62 20.50 24.46 -0.19
N GLN A 63 21.12 25.51 -0.74
CA GLN A 63 20.47 26.52 -1.59
C GLN A 63 19.77 25.96 -2.85
N SER A 64 20.12 24.75 -3.32
CA SER A 64 19.44 24.06 -4.40
C SER A 64 17.99 23.63 -4.07
N HIS A 65 17.60 23.61 -2.79
CA HIS A 65 16.24 23.32 -2.33
C HIS A 65 15.28 24.54 -2.36
N LEU A 66 15.79 25.75 -2.63
CA LEU A 66 14.99 26.98 -2.72
C LEU A 66 14.02 27.01 -3.93
N SER A 67 14.27 26.18 -4.95
CA SER A 67 13.45 26.09 -6.16
C SER A 67 12.17 25.25 -6.00
N LYS A 68 11.98 24.56 -4.86
CA LYS A 68 10.76 23.80 -4.54
C LYS A 68 9.67 24.62 -3.85
N ALA A 69 9.87 25.93 -3.70
CA ALA A 69 8.87 26.83 -3.13
C ALA A 69 7.60 26.86 -4.01
N GLY A 70 6.50 26.28 -3.53
CA GLY A 70 5.18 26.39 -4.15
C GLY A 70 4.64 25.14 -4.86
N THR A 71 5.34 24.00 -4.83
CA THR A 71 4.71 22.72 -5.19
C THR A 71 3.72 22.31 -4.09
N PRO A 72 2.45 22.00 -4.44
CA PRO A 72 1.45 21.64 -3.46
C PRO A 72 1.79 20.31 -2.78
N THR A 73 1.70 20.28 -1.46
CA THR A 73 1.85 19.06 -0.65
C THR A 73 0.51 18.32 -0.55
N MET A 74 0.53 17.02 -0.22
CA MET A 74 -0.62 16.08 -0.17
C MET A 74 -0.93 15.29 -1.45
N GLY A 75 0.03 15.15 -2.38
CA GLY A 75 -0.10 14.23 -3.53
C GLY A 75 -0.39 12.78 -3.11
N GLY A 76 0.09 12.35 -1.95
CA GLY A 76 -0.19 11.03 -1.38
C GLY A 76 -1.68 10.75 -1.13
N ALA A 77 -2.51 11.77 -0.92
CA ALA A 77 -3.95 11.58 -0.76
C ALA A 77 -4.62 11.08 -2.04
N LEU A 78 -4.18 11.58 -3.20
CA LEU A 78 -4.66 11.09 -4.50
C LEU A 78 -4.30 9.62 -4.68
N LEU A 79 -3.07 9.24 -4.35
CA LEU A 79 -2.61 7.85 -4.43
C LEU A 79 -3.47 6.95 -3.55
N LEU A 80 -3.71 7.33 -2.30
CA LEU A 80 -4.54 6.56 -1.36
C LEU A 80 -5.97 6.38 -1.87
N VAL A 81 -6.59 7.44 -2.40
CA VAL A 81 -7.93 7.39 -2.97
C VAL A 81 -7.97 6.51 -4.22
N ALA A 82 -6.99 6.64 -5.12
CA ALA A 82 -6.90 5.84 -6.35
C ALA A 82 -6.72 4.35 -6.03
N ILE A 83 -5.82 4.01 -5.11
CA ILE A 83 -5.57 2.65 -4.62
C ILE A 83 -6.85 2.08 -3.99
N ALA A 84 -7.45 2.80 -3.03
CA ALA A 84 -8.63 2.34 -2.32
C ALA A 84 -9.82 2.13 -3.26
N ALA A 85 -10.13 3.11 -4.13
CA ALA A 85 -11.21 2.99 -5.09
C ALA A 85 -10.98 1.81 -6.05
N SER A 86 -9.78 1.65 -6.58
CA SER A 86 -9.45 0.56 -7.49
C SER A 86 -9.58 -0.82 -6.82
N CYS A 87 -9.06 -0.97 -5.61
CA CYS A 87 -9.21 -2.20 -4.82
C CYS A 87 -10.67 -2.50 -4.49
N LEU A 88 -11.46 -1.48 -4.13
CA LEU A 88 -12.88 -1.66 -3.83
C LEU A 88 -13.69 -2.09 -5.07
N LEU A 89 -13.25 -1.73 -6.27
CA LEU A 89 -13.90 -2.14 -7.51
C LEU A 89 -13.54 -3.58 -7.87
N TRP A 90 -12.24 -3.91 -7.90
CA TRP A 90 -11.72 -5.15 -8.50
C TRP A 90 -11.29 -6.23 -7.51
N GLY A 91 -11.03 -5.88 -6.25
CA GLY A 91 -10.64 -6.85 -5.22
C GLY A 91 -11.82 -7.65 -4.68
N ASP A 92 -11.53 -8.84 -4.17
CA ASP A 92 -12.48 -9.61 -3.38
C ASP A 92 -12.61 -9.04 -1.97
N LEU A 93 -13.75 -8.38 -1.71
CA LEU A 93 -14.04 -7.73 -0.43
C LEU A 93 -14.29 -8.70 0.72
N ARG A 94 -14.37 -10.01 0.44
CA ARG A 94 -14.44 -11.06 1.46
C ARG A 94 -13.03 -11.40 1.99
N ASN A 95 -11.97 -10.96 1.30
CA ASN A 95 -10.60 -11.35 1.61
C ASN A 95 -10.00 -10.50 2.75
N PRO A 96 -9.54 -11.12 3.85
CA PRO A 96 -8.98 -10.38 5.00
C PRO A 96 -7.62 -9.74 4.69
N TYR A 97 -6.79 -10.32 3.83
CA TYR A 97 -5.48 -9.76 3.46
C TYR A 97 -5.64 -8.44 2.71
N LEU A 98 -6.60 -8.35 1.79
CA LEU A 98 -6.92 -7.12 1.08
C LEU A 98 -7.33 -5.99 2.03
N TRP A 99 -8.21 -6.29 2.98
CA TRP A 99 -8.66 -5.32 3.98
C TRP A 99 -7.53 -4.88 4.90
N LEU A 100 -6.70 -5.82 5.38
CA LEU A 100 -5.56 -5.47 6.21
C LEU A 100 -4.62 -4.50 5.48
N ALA A 101 -4.28 -4.79 4.22
CA ALA A 101 -3.43 -3.91 3.41
C ALA A 101 -4.04 -2.51 3.24
N LEU A 102 -5.34 -2.43 2.91
CA LEU A 102 -6.06 -1.16 2.76
C LEU A 102 -6.14 -0.37 4.07
N LEU A 103 -6.46 -1.02 5.19
CA LEU A 103 -6.61 -0.38 6.48
C LEU A 103 -5.27 0.11 7.03
N VAL A 104 -4.21 -0.69 6.94
CA VAL A 104 -2.86 -0.28 7.35
C VAL A 104 -2.40 0.90 6.49
N THR A 105 -2.53 0.80 5.17
CA THR A 105 -2.15 1.87 4.24
C THR A 105 -2.93 3.16 4.52
N GLY A 106 -4.25 3.05 4.72
CA GLY A 106 -5.11 4.17 5.06
C GLY A 106 -4.77 4.80 6.42
N ALA A 107 -4.47 3.99 7.43
CA ALA A 107 -4.12 4.46 8.77
C ALA A 107 -2.76 5.19 8.79
N PHE A 108 -1.73 4.63 8.14
CA PHE A 108 -0.45 5.31 7.95
C PHE A 108 -0.60 6.58 7.09
N GLY A 109 -1.45 6.51 6.06
CA GLY A 109 -1.85 7.67 5.26
C GLY A 109 -2.50 8.78 6.07
N ALA A 110 -3.37 8.44 7.03
CA ALA A 110 -3.99 9.40 7.94
C ALA A 110 -2.96 10.05 8.88
N VAL A 111 -2.00 9.28 9.40
CA VAL A 111 -0.88 9.83 10.20
C VAL A 111 -0.04 10.80 9.36
N GLY A 112 0.28 10.44 8.11
CA GLY A 112 0.98 11.31 7.17
C GLY A 112 0.20 12.58 6.84
N TRP A 113 -1.10 12.45 6.58
CA TRP A 113 -1.99 13.58 6.36
C TRP A 113 -2.01 14.54 7.55
N VAL A 114 -2.10 14.03 8.78
CA VAL A 114 -2.08 14.87 9.99
C VAL A 114 -0.74 15.60 10.14
N ASP A 115 0.38 14.96 9.81
CA ASP A 115 1.70 15.59 9.79
C ASP A 115 1.77 16.74 8.77
N ASP A 116 1.35 16.47 7.53
CA ASP A 116 1.38 17.46 6.44
C ASP A 116 0.38 18.60 6.64
N TYR A 117 -0.83 18.30 7.10
CA TYR A 117 -1.83 19.32 7.43
C TYR A 117 -1.31 20.28 8.51
N ARG A 118 -0.64 19.76 9.55
CA ARG A 118 -0.03 20.62 10.59
C ARG A 118 1.07 21.51 10.03
N LYS A 119 1.93 20.99 9.14
CA LYS A 119 2.99 21.79 8.50
C LYS A 119 2.39 22.96 7.70
N VAL A 120 1.36 22.67 6.92
CA VAL A 120 0.69 23.67 6.05
C VAL A 120 -0.08 24.71 6.86
N VAL A 121 -0.92 24.28 7.81
CA VAL A 121 -1.79 25.20 8.57
C VAL A 121 -1.01 26.00 9.61
N ALA A 122 -0.06 25.37 10.33
CA ALA A 122 0.72 26.05 11.35
C ALA A 122 1.88 26.88 10.78
N LYS A 123 2.11 26.84 9.45
CA LYS A 123 3.27 27.46 8.75
C LYS A 123 4.60 27.20 9.48
N ASN A 124 4.73 26.01 10.07
CA ASN A 124 5.88 25.61 10.86
C ASN A 124 6.41 24.29 10.32
N SER A 125 7.68 24.27 9.97
CA SER A 125 8.38 23.16 9.29
C SER A 125 8.56 21.92 10.17
N ILE A 126 8.23 21.97 11.46
CA ILE A 126 8.42 20.88 12.42
C ILE A 126 7.34 19.79 12.28
N GLY A 127 6.11 20.14 11.86
CA GLY A 127 5.01 19.17 11.69
C GLY A 127 4.55 18.46 12.97
N LEU A 128 4.18 17.19 12.87
CA LEU A 128 3.82 16.34 13.99
C LEU A 128 5.09 15.96 14.78
N PRO A 129 5.16 16.18 16.10
CA PRO A 129 6.34 15.81 16.88
C PRO A 129 6.66 14.31 16.72
N ALA A 130 7.94 13.99 16.54
CA ALA A 130 8.39 12.62 16.24
C ALA A 130 7.83 11.57 17.20
N ARG A 131 7.74 11.89 18.51
CA ARG A 131 7.12 11.02 19.52
C ARG A 131 5.69 10.61 19.20
N TRP A 132 4.87 11.54 18.70
CA TRP A 132 3.47 11.28 18.36
C TRP A 132 3.34 10.55 17.03
N LYS A 133 4.19 10.90 16.05
CA LYS A 133 4.26 10.18 14.77
C LYS A 133 4.61 8.71 15.00
N TYR A 134 5.69 8.46 15.74
CA TYR A 134 6.14 7.11 16.07
C TYR A 134 5.11 6.36 16.92
N LEU A 135 4.47 7.01 17.91
CA LEU A 135 3.44 6.38 18.73
C LEU A 135 2.27 5.87 17.87
N TRP A 136 1.73 6.68 16.97
CA TRP A 136 0.62 6.25 16.12
C TRP A 136 1.04 5.17 15.11
N GLN A 137 2.22 5.29 14.49
CA GLN A 137 2.77 4.23 13.65
C GLN A 137 2.93 2.93 14.44
N SER A 138 3.35 3.01 15.70
CA SER A 138 3.54 1.84 16.56
C SER A 138 2.22 1.18 16.92
N VAL A 139 1.19 1.96 17.28
CA VAL A 139 -0.15 1.44 17.55
C VAL A 139 -0.71 0.70 16.33
N ILE A 140 -0.59 1.29 15.13
CA ILE A 140 -1.06 0.67 13.89
C ILE A 140 -0.26 -0.59 13.57
N GLY A 141 1.07 -0.55 13.68
CA GLY A 141 1.96 -1.68 13.41
C GLY A 141 1.73 -2.86 14.35
N ILE A 142 1.58 -2.61 15.66
CA ILE A 142 1.27 -3.64 16.65
C ILE A 142 -0.13 -4.22 16.40
N ALA A 143 -1.14 -3.40 16.13
CA ALA A 143 -2.48 -3.88 15.85
C ALA A 143 -2.51 -4.78 14.59
N ALA A 144 -1.81 -4.40 13.53
CA ALA A 144 -1.68 -5.20 12.32
C ALA A 144 -0.93 -6.52 12.58
N ALA A 145 0.17 -6.47 13.34
CA ALA A 145 0.95 -7.65 13.70
C ALA A 145 0.15 -8.65 14.56
N LEU A 146 -0.61 -8.15 15.55
CA LEU A 146 -1.51 -8.97 16.35
C LEU A 146 -2.62 -9.57 15.50
N TYR A 147 -3.22 -8.80 14.60
CA TYR A 147 -4.24 -9.32 13.68
C TYR A 147 -3.67 -10.44 12.80
N LEU A 148 -2.49 -10.25 12.19
CA LEU A 148 -1.83 -11.29 11.40
C LEU A 148 -1.54 -12.56 12.21
N TYR A 149 -1.16 -12.40 13.49
CA TYR A 149 -0.84 -13.53 14.35
C TYR A 149 -2.07 -14.33 14.81
N PHE A 150 -3.19 -13.65 15.09
CA PHE A 150 -4.40 -14.29 15.65
C PHE A 150 -5.48 -14.61 14.62
N ALA A 151 -5.54 -13.91 13.48
CA ALA A 151 -6.60 -14.09 12.50
C ALA A 151 -6.39 -15.29 11.57
N PHE A 152 -5.17 -15.79 11.47
CA PHE A 152 -4.80 -16.91 10.60
C PHE A 152 -4.25 -18.08 11.43
N ASP A 153 -4.96 -19.21 11.42
CA ASP A 153 -4.63 -20.38 12.25
C ASP A 153 -3.66 -21.36 11.55
N THR A 154 -2.95 -20.91 10.51
CA THR A 154 -2.07 -21.76 9.70
C THR A 154 -0.61 -21.45 10.02
N ALA A 155 0.18 -22.47 10.40
CA ALA A 155 1.61 -22.33 10.72
C ALA A 155 2.40 -21.56 9.65
N VAL A 156 2.08 -21.81 8.38
CA VAL A 156 2.67 -21.15 7.20
C VAL A 156 2.61 -19.61 7.26
N THR A 157 1.62 -19.04 7.96
CA THR A 157 1.45 -17.58 8.05
C THR A 157 2.31 -16.93 9.13
N THR A 158 2.85 -17.70 10.07
CA THR A 158 3.68 -17.20 11.19
C THR A 158 5.11 -17.75 11.21
N GLU A 159 5.44 -18.61 10.25
CA GLU A 159 6.79 -19.11 10.00
C GLU A 159 7.65 -18.09 9.25
N LEU A 160 8.93 -18.04 9.60
CA LEU A 160 9.93 -17.30 8.84
C LEU A 160 10.64 -18.24 7.87
N TYR A 161 10.39 -18.03 6.58
CA TYR A 161 11.07 -18.71 5.49
C TYR A 161 12.34 -17.94 5.13
N ILE A 162 13.48 -18.64 5.11
CA ILE A 162 14.74 -18.06 4.65
C ILE A 162 14.91 -18.44 3.17
N PRO A 163 15.03 -17.46 2.26
CA PRO A 163 15.31 -17.74 0.86
C PRO A 163 16.53 -18.67 0.72
N PHE A 164 16.53 -19.51 -0.32
CA PHE A 164 17.56 -20.52 -0.61
C PHE A 164 17.57 -21.76 0.30
N PHE A 165 16.93 -21.72 1.48
CA PHE A 165 16.77 -22.89 2.37
C PHE A 165 15.35 -23.42 2.29
N LYS A 166 15.10 -24.42 1.43
CA LYS A 166 13.74 -24.95 1.17
C LYS A 166 13.17 -25.78 2.32
N ASP A 167 14.03 -26.45 3.08
CA ASP A 167 13.63 -27.36 4.16
C ASP A 167 13.67 -26.68 5.55
N PHE A 168 13.95 -25.38 5.59
CA PHE A 168 14.02 -24.63 6.83
C PHE A 168 12.95 -23.54 6.89
N ALA A 169 12.01 -23.72 7.82
CA ALA A 169 11.04 -22.71 8.21
C ALA A 169 11.10 -22.55 9.74
N TRP A 170 11.41 -21.35 10.20
CA TRP A 170 11.46 -21.10 11.63
C TRP A 170 10.07 -20.74 12.15
N SER A 171 9.47 -21.66 12.92
CA SER A 171 8.24 -21.36 13.67
C SER A 171 8.53 -20.34 14.77
N MET A 172 8.18 -19.07 14.50
CA MET A 172 8.54 -17.95 15.37
C MET A 172 7.67 -17.85 16.63
N GLY A 173 6.47 -18.43 16.61
CA GLY A 173 5.48 -18.20 17.65
C GLY A 173 5.26 -16.70 17.90
N PRO A 174 5.17 -16.23 19.16
CA PRO A 174 4.96 -14.82 19.47
C PRO A 174 6.04 -13.86 18.95
N LEU A 175 7.25 -14.34 18.62
CA LEU A 175 8.29 -13.49 18.02
C LEU A 175 7.88 -12.95 16.64
N PHE A 176 6.91 -13.60 15.97
CA PHE A 176 6.30 -13.08 14.75
C PHE A 176 5.77 -11.66 14.93
N ILE A 177 5.12 -11.38 16.07
CA ILE A 177 4.52 -10.07 16.34
C ILE A 177 5.60 -8.98 16.36
N LEU A 178 6.74 -9.28 16.99
CA LEU A 178 7.87 -8.36 17.06
C LEU A 178 8.48 -8.10 15.68
N LEU A 179 8.67 -9.15 14.88
CA LEU A 179 9.20 -9.02 13.52
C LEU A 179 8.25 -8.22 12.62
N ALA A 180 6.97 -8.58 12.60
CA ALA A 180 5.95 -7.92 11.80
C ALA A 180 5.84 -6.43 12.16
N TYR A 181 5.83 -6.11 13.46
CA TYR A 181 5.89 -4.73 13.94
C TYR A 181 7.10 -3.98 13.37
N PHE A 182 8.30 -4.56 13.50
CA PHE A 182 9.53 -3.93 13.05
C PHE A 182 9.52 -3.70 11.53
N VAL A 183 9.04 -4.66 10.75
CA VAL A 183 8.93 -4.54 9.29
C VAL A 183 7.93 -3.45 8.91
N ILE A 184 6.73 -3.43 9.50
CA ILE A 184 5.68 -2.46 9.15
C ILE A 184 6.12 -1.02 9.49
N VAL A 185 6.55 -0.79 10.73
CA VAL A 185 6.95 0.55 11.19
C VAL A 185 8.27 0.98 10.54
N GLY A 186 9.21 0.05 10.39
CA GLY A 186 10.50 0.28 9.74
C GLY A 186 10.34 0.66 8.28
N ALA A 187 9.54 -0.08 7.50
CA ALA A 187 9.30 0.21 6.09
C ALA A 187 8.64 1.59 5.90
N SER A 188 7.66 1.95 6.73
CA SER A 188 7.04 3.29 6.65
C SER A 188 8.04 4.41 6.87
N ASN A 189 8.94 4.27 7.85
CA ASN A 189 9.98 5.26 8.11
C ASN A 189 11.07 5.28 7.03
N ALA A 190 11.43 4.12 6.47
CA ALA A 190 12.39 4.01 5.37
C ALA A 190 11.91 4.74 4.10
N VAL A 191 10.63 4.56 3.73
CA VAL A 191 10.04 5.26 2.58
C VAL A 191 9.96 6.77 2.85
N ASN A 192 9.51 7.19 4.05
CA ASN A 192 9.47 8.60 4.44
C ASN A 192 10.86 9.27 4.46
N LEU A 193 11.94 8.52 4.72
CA LEU A 193 13.31 9.03 4.65
C LEU A 193 13.81 9.16 3.20
N THR A 194 13.33 8.30 2.30
CA THR A 194 13.70 8.29 0.88
C THR A 194 12.97 9.38 0.10
N ASP A 195 11.80 9.83 0.56
CA ASP A 195 10.96 10.85 -0.08
C ASP A 195 11.48 12.29 0.12
N GLY A 196 12.73 12.54 -0.30
CA GLY A 196 13.39 13.85 -0.24
C GLY A 196 13.60 14.53 -1.60
N LEU A 197 13.45 13.78 -2.69
CA LEU A 197 13.63 14.25 -4.07
C LEU A 197 12.42 13.89 -4.93
N ASP A 198 12.16 14.70 -5.97
CA ASP A 198 10.94 14.57 -6.77
C ASP A 198 10.96 13.22 -7.51
N GLY A 199 9.97 12.37 -7.20
CA GLY A 199 9.84 11.03 -7.79
C GLY A 199 10.79 9.97 -7.22
N LEU A 200 11.64 10.29 -6.24
CA LEU A 200 12.63 9.34 -5.71
C LEU A 200 11.99 8.19 -4.93
N ALA A 201 10.94 8.44 -4.15
CA ALA A 201 10.27 7.40 -3.37
C ALA A 201 9.24 6.59 -4.18
N ILE A 202 8.56 7.22 -5.14
CA ILE A 202 7.45 6.59 -5.85
C ILE A 202 7.90 5.47 -6.79
N LEU A 203 8.99 5.66 -7.54
CA LEU A 203 9.47 4.66 -8.48
C LEU A 203 9.92 3.36 -7.78
N PRO A 204 10.74 3.39 -6.71
CA PRO A 204 11.02 2.21 -5.91
C PRO A 204 9.75 1.57 -5.32
N THR A 205 8.79 2.38 -4.88
CA THR A 205 7.52 1.87 -4.33
C THR A 205 6.73 1.08 -5.39
N VAL A 206 6.66 1.58 -6.63
CA VAL A 206 6.01 0.89 -7.76
C VAL A 206 6.74 -0.42 -8.09
N LEU A 207 8.08 -0.41 -8.15
CA LEU A 207 8.88 -1.60 -8.46
C LEU A 207 8.75 -2.68 -7.37
N VAL A 208 8.90 -2.30 -6.09
CA VAL A 208 8.76 -3.21 -4.95
C VAL A 208 7.32 -3.72 -4.84
N GLY A 209 6.33 -2.82 -4.97
CA GLY A 209 4.91 -3.20 -4.95
C GLY A 209 4.58 -4.21 -6.04
N THR A 210 5.05 -4.00 -7.27
CA THR A 210 4.86 -4.94 -8.38
C THR A 210 5.51 -6.29 -8.11
N ALA A 211 6.76 -6.31 -7.61
CA ALA A 211 7.45 -7.55 -7.25
C ALA A 211 6.70 -8.33 -6.15
N LEU A 212 6.25 -7.64 -5.10
CA LEU A 212 5.43 -8.24 -4.04
C LEU A 212 4.09 -8.75 -4.56
N GLY A 213 3.48 -8.06 -5.54
CA GLY A 213 2.25 -8.51 -6.20
C GLY A 213 2.45 -9.82 -6.98
N ILE A 214 3.59 -9.99 -7.64
CA ILE A 214 3.96 -11.25 -8.28
C ILE A 214 4.13 -12.36 -7.24
N ILE A 215 4.83 -12.09 -6.14
CA ILE A 215 5.01 -13.07 -5.05
C ILE A 215 3.66 -13.48 -4.43
N ALA A 216 2.78 -12.52 -4.18
CA ALA A 216 1.43 -12.78 -3.68
C ALA A 216 0.61 -13.64 -4.65
N TYR A 217 0.70 -13.38 -5.95
CA TYR A 217 0.04 -14.18 -6.98
C TYR A 217 0.56 -15.63 -7.01
N LEU A 218 1.87 -15.82 -6.90
CA LEU A 218 2.50 -17.15 -6.94
C LEU A 218 2.19 -17.96 -5.68
N THR A 219 2.33 -17.35 -4.50
CA THR A 219 2.01 -18.00 -3.21
C THR A 219 0.52 -18.26 -3.02
N GLY A 220 -0.34 -17.49 -3.69
CA GLY A 220 -1.80 -17.65 -3.64
C GLY A 220 -2.34 -18.77 -4.54
N ARG A 221 -1.48 -19.47 -5.28
CA ARG A 221 -1.83 -20.51 -6.25
C ARG A 221 -1.14 -21.82 -5.92
N VAL A 222 -1.91 -22.89 -5.76
CA VAL A 222 -1.41 -24.22 -5.36
C VAL A 222 -0.41 -24.75 -6.39
N ASP A 223 -0.74 -24.64 -7.68
CA ASP A 223 0.07 -25.11 -8.81
C ASP A 223 1.46 -24.44 -8.85
N PHE A 224 1.53 -23.13 -8.65
CA PHE A 224 2.82 -22.42 -8.63
C PHE A 224 3.56 -22.58 -7.31
N ALA A 225 2.86 -22.59 -6.18
CA ALA A 225 3.46 -22.77 -4.87
C ALA A 225 4.20 -24.12 -4.79
N ASP A 226 3.54 -25.18 -5.24
CA ASP A 226 4.10 -26.53 -5.30
C ASP A 226 5.27 -26.61 -6.27
N TYR A 227 5.13 -26.08 -7.49
CA TYR A 227 6.19 -26.11 -8.52
C TYR A 227 7.45 -25.34 -8.11
N LEU A 228 7.29 -24.17 -7.48
CA LEU A 228 8.41 -23.32 -7.06
C LEU A 228 8.98 -23.70 -5.69
N HIS A 229 8.31 -24.61 -4.97
CA HIS A 229 8.61 -24.96 -3.57
C HIS A 229 8.60 -23.72 -2.67
N ILE A 230 7.52 -22.95 -2.75
CA ILE A 230 7.26 -21.77 -1.89
C ILE A 230 5.98 -22.02 -1.08
N PRO A 231 5.81 -21.38 0.10
CA PRO A 231 4.62 -21.57 0.92
C PRO A 231 3.33 -21.17 0.18
N TYR A 232 2.34 -22.06 0.23
CA TYR A 232 0.99 -21.77 -0.24
C TYR A 232 0.19 -21.03 0.83
N ILE A 233 -0.33 -19.85 0.49
CA ILE A 233 -1.17 -19.04 1.39
C ILE A 233 -2.50 -18.77 0.69
N ALA A 234 -3.54 -19.49 1.11
CA ALA A 234 -4.86 -19.38 0.51
C ALA A 234 -5.38 -17.93 0.58
N GLY A 235 -5.74 -17.36 -0.57
CA GLY A 235 -6.27 -16.00 -0.66
C GLY A 235 -5.23 -14.88 -0.68
N SER A 236 -3.92 -15.15 -0.53
CA SER A 236 -2.88 -14.10 -0.64
C SER A 236 -2.86 -13.42 -2.00
N GLY A 237 -3.32 -14.13 -3.05
CA GLY A 237 -3.39 -13.62 -4.42
C GLY A 237 -4.18 -12.32 -4.57
N GLU A 238 -5.15 -12.02 -3.70
CA GLU A 238 -5.87 -10.74 -3.74
C GLU A 238 -4.96 -9.52 -3.49
N LEU A 239 -3.82 -9.71 -2.83
CA LEU A 239 -2.80 -8.67 -2.70
C LEU A 239 -2.18 -8.28 -4.04
N ALA A 240 -2.25 -9.12 -5.07
CA ALA A 240 -1.84 -8.75 -6.43
C ALA A 240 -2.71 -7.63 -7.02
N VAL A 241 -4.00 -7.58 -6.66
CA VAL A 241 -4.90 -6.47 -7.03
C VAL A 241 -4.49 -5.19 -6.33
N PHE A 242 -4.18 -5.28 -5.03
CA PHE A 242 -3.68 -4.15 -4.24
C PHE A 242 -2.36 -3.61 -4.79
N CYS A 243 -1.38 -4.48 -5.01
CA CYS A 243 -0.10 -4.12 -5.63
C CYS A 243 -0.24 -3.57 -7.05
N GLY A 244 -1.14 -4.14 -7.86
CA GLY A 244 -1.46 -3.60 -9.18
C GLY A 244 -2.02 -2.18 -9.09
N SER A 245 -2.88 -1.90 -8.12
CA SER A 245 -3.39 -0.55 -7.89
C SER A 245 -2.32 0.44 -7.41
N ILE A 246 -1.32 0.00 -6.63
CA ILE A 246 -0.13 0.82 -6.28
C ILE A 246 0.65 1.18 -7.54
N ALA A 247 0.93 0.18 -8.39
CA ALA A 247 1.65 0.40 -9.64
C ALA A 247 0.91 1.38 -10.55
N GLY A 248 -0.40 1.20 -10.71
CA GLY A 248 -1.23 2.11 -11.48
C GLY A 248 -1.30 3.52 -10.92
N ALA A 249 -1.46 3.68 -9.60
CA ALA A 249 -1.58 4.99 -8.99
C ALA A 249 -0.27 5.79 -9.06
N GLY A 250 0.88 5.11 -8.95
CA GLY A 250 2.21 5.72 -8.91
C GLY A 250 2.85 6.02 -10.28
N LEU A 251 2.25 5.53 -11.37
CA LEU A 251 2.61 5.88 -12.76
C LEU A 251 1.89 7.16 -13.20
#